data_AF-E8R3E4-F1
#
_entry.id   AF-E8R3E4-F1
#
_cell.length_a   1.000
_cell.length_b   1.000
_cell.length_c   1.000
_cell.angle_alpha   90.00
_cell.angle_beta   90.00
_cell.angle_gamma   90.00
#
_symmetry.space_group_name_H-M   'P 1'
#
loop_
_entity.id
_entity.type
_entity.pdbx_description
1 polymer ?
#
loop_
_entity_poly.entity_id
_entity_poly.type
_entity_poly.pdbx_seq_one_letter_code
_entity_poly.pdbx_strand_id
1 'polypeptide(L)'
;MAGFDDASSQTGDHESNESPPLLREMDEGLFDEPEYLTILEEAARNLPEAYREILQARDRQERDKVIWAIHNFKGVTGQYGMERLCRRVTDLYAVLERGEWPENFSEQLEEIGRIMLDTIDEIERLTESDG
;
A
#
# COMPACT_ATOMS: atom_id res chain seq x y z
N MET A 1 1.73 -28.36 -52.53
CA MET A 1 1.11 -29.29 -51.57
C MET A 1 2.14 -29.50 -50.46
N ALA A 2 1.78 -29.11 -49.22
CA ALA A 2 2.57 -29.08 -47.98
C ALA A 2 3.80 -28.12 -48.02
N GLY A 3 4.01 -27.20 -47.09
CA GLY A 3 3.45 -26.96 -45.76
C GLY A 3 4.60 -26.45 -44.91
N PHE A 4 4.72 -25.13 -44.75
CA PHE A 4 5.61 -24.53 -43.76
C PHE A 4 4.75 -24.26 -42.54
N ASP A 5 4.93 -25.05 -41.49
CA ASP A 5 4.27 -24.84 -40.21
C ASP A 5 4.70 -23.49 -39.62
N ASP A 6 3.68 -22.65 -39.51
CA ASP A 6 3.59 -21.39 -38.79
C ASP A 6 3.49 -21.67 -37.28
N ALA A 7 3.93 -20.68 -36.48
CA ALA A 7 3.62 -20.50 -35.07
C ALA A 7 4.13 -21.59 -34.11
N SER A 8 4.33 -21.36 -32.83
CA SER A 8 4.49 -20.20 -31.95
C SER A 8 4.79 -20.83 -30.58
N SER A 9 5.18 -20.00 -29.62
CA SER A 9 4.99 -20.29 -28.20
C SER A 9 5.98 -21.28 -27.61
N GLN A 10 7.22 -20.81 -27.45
CA GLN A 10 8.02 -21.24 -26.32
C GLN A 10 7.52 -20.49 -25.08
N THR A 11 6.80 -21.22 -24.23
CA THR A 11 6.89 -21.24 -22.75
C THR A 11 7.00 -19.87 -22.08
N GLY A 12 6.04 -19.39 -21.30
CA GLY A 12 5.28 -20.09 -20.27
C GLY A 12 5.19 -19.10 -19.11
N ASP A 13 4.01 -19.05 -18.46
CA ASP A 13 3.80 -18.82 -17.03
C ASP A 13 4.63 -17.67 -16.40
N HIS A 14 4.07 -16.55 -15.96
CA HIS A 14 3.11 -16.48 -14.87
C HIS A 14 2.26 -15.20 -15.04
N GLU A 15 0.94 -15.36 -15.10
CA GLU A 15 0.09 -14.38 -14.42
C GLU A 15 0.49 -14.43 -12.94
N SER A 16 1.46 -13.61 -12.54
CA SER A 16 1.63 -13.26 -11.13
C SER A 16 0.39 -12.50 -10.73
N ASN A 17 -0.65 -13.24 -10.35
CA ASN A 17 -1.71 -12.78 -9.45
C ASN A 17 -1.12 -12.58 -8.05
N GLU A 18 0.05 -11.95 -7.98
CA GLU A 18 0.77 -11.63 -6.77
C GLU A 18 0.33 -10.21 -6.41
N SER A 19 -0.26 -10.08 -5.23
CA SER A 19 -0.46 -8.75 -4.66
C SER A 19 0.89 -8.02 -4.64
N PRO A 20 0.92 -6.71 -4.90
CA PRO A 20 2.16 -5.94 -4.80
C PRO A 20 2.85 -6.17 -3.45
N PRO A 21 4.19 -6.10 -3.39
CA PRO A 21 4.92 -6.27 -2.14
C PRO A 21 4.52 -5.18 -1.13
N LEU A 22 4.71 -5.47 0.16
CA LEU A 22 4.36 -4.53 1.23
C LEU A 22 5.16 -3.22 1.12
N LEU A 23 6.45 -3.36 0.82
CA LEU A 23 7.39 -2.28 0.57
C LEU A 23 7.96 -2.44 -0.84
N ARG A 24 8.26 -1.32 -1.50
CA ARG A 24 8.98 -1.32 -2.76
C ARG A 24 10.41 -1.80 -2.52
N GLU A 25 10.85 -2.83 -3.24
CA GLU A 25 12.28 -3.15 -3.36
C GLU A 25 12.99 -1.94 -3.98
N MET A 26 13.88 -1.32 -3.23
CA MET A 26 14.72 -0.25 -3.74
C MET A 26 15.93 -0.85 -4.44
N ASP A 27 16.17 -0.45 -5.68
CA ASP A 27 17.46 -0.66 -6.35
C ASP A 27 18.57 -0.15 -5.41
N GLU A 28 19.51 -1.03 -5.06
CA GLU A 28 20.60 -0.86 -4.08
C GLU A 28 21.54 0.35 -4.34
N GLY A 29 21.26 1.18 -5.35
CA GLY A 29 22.11 2.30 -5.81
C GLY A 29 21.55 3.71 -5.62
N LEU A 30 20.37 3.90 -5.00
CA LEU A 30 19.67 5.20 -4.99
C LEU A 30 19.59 5.92 -3.63
N PHE A 31 19.78 5.22 -2.52
CA PHE A 31 19.83 5.80 -1.17
C PHE A 31 20.90 5.09 -0.36
N ASP A 32 21.62 5.84 0.49
CA ASP A 32 22.43 5.21 1.52
C ASP A 32 21.48 4.43 2.45
N GLU A 33 21.64 3.10 2.51
CA GLU A 33 20.89 2.14 3.35
C GLU A 33 20.46 2.67 4.75
N PRO A 34 21.32 3.35 5.54
CA PRO A 34 20.93 3.90 6.84
C PRO A 34 19.89 5.03 6.78
N GLU A 35 19.89 5.84 5.72
CA GLU A 35 18.90 6.92 5.54
C GLU A 35 17.53 6.32 5.22
N TYR A 36 17.50 5.22 4.45
CA TYR A 36 16.27 4.51 4.13
C TYR A 36 15.63 3.83 5.35
N LEU A 37 16.42 3.12 6.17
CA LEU A 37 15.90 2.50 7.40
C LEU A 37 15.34 3.53 8.38
N THR A 38 16.02 4.68 8.53
CA THR A 38 15.53 5.79 9.36
C THR A 38 14.18 6.31 8.87
N ILE A 39 14.02 6.44 7.54
CA ILE A 39 12.78 6.85 6.90
C ILE A 39 11.66 5.83 7.14
N LEU A 40 11.95 4.53 7.06
CA LEU A 40 10.99 3.47 7.34
C LEU A 40 10.56 3.45 8.81
N GLU A 41 11.48 3.61 9.76
CA GLU A 41 11.15 3.72 11.18
C GLU A 41 10.24 4.91 11.49
N GLU A 42 10.50 6.06 10.86
CA GLU A 42 9.64 7.23 10.97
C GLU A 42 8.25 6.92 10.41
N ALA A 43 8.18 6.21 9.28
CA ALA A 43 6.94 5.77 8.67
C ALA A 43 6.13 4.85 9.60
N ALA A 44 6.77 3.85 10.21
CA ALA A 44 6.15 2.93 11.14
C ALA A 44 5.56 3.64 12.37
N ARG A 45 6.22 4.72 12.84
CA ARG A 45 5.71 5.56 13.94
C ARG A 45 4.52 6.43 13.53
N ASN A 46 4.50 6.93 12.29
CA ASN A 46 3.50 7.90 11.82
C ASN A 46 2.23 7.24 11.25
N LEU A 47 2.35 6.05 10.64
CA LEU A 47 1.23 5.33 10.02
C LEU A 47 0.03 5.10 10.96
N PRO A 48 0.21 4.59 12.20
CA PRO A 48 -0.92 4.30 13.08
C PRO A 48 -1.73 5.54 13.46
N GLU A 49 -1.07 6.69 13.59
CA GLU A 49 -1.75 7.94 13.93
C GLU A 49 -2.58 8.46 12.74
N ALA A 50 -2.03 8.44 11.53
CA ALA A 50 -2.76 8.82 10.33
C ALA A 50 -3.96 7.89 10.07
N TYR A 51 -3.82 6.58 10.34
CA TYR A 51 -4.94 5.65 10.27
C TYR A 51 -5.99 5.89 11.37
N ARG A 52 -5.55 6.23 12.59
CA ARG A 52 -6.44 6.61 13.70
C ARG A 52 -7.29 7.84 13.35
N GLU A 53 -6.75 8.83 12.66
CA GLU A 53 -7.52 10.00 12.20
C GLU A 53 -8.69 9.61 11.28
N ILE A 54 -8.48 8.64 10.37
CA ILE A 54 -9.54 8.10 9.51
C ILE A 54 -10.65 7.47 10.36
N LEU A 55 -10.28 6.64 11.34
CA LEU A 55 -11.24 5.97 12.23
C LEU A 55 -12.04 6.97 13.06
N GLN A 56 -11.39 8.00 13.61
CA GLN A 56 -12.07 9.03 14.39
C GLN A 56 -13.05 9.84 13.54
N ALA A 57 -12.65 10.23 12.32
CA ALA A 57 -13.52 10.95 11.40
C ALA A 57 -14.73 10.10 10.99
N ARG A 58 -14.52 8.79 10.76
CA ARG A 58 -15.58 7.82 10.48
C ARG A 58 -16.56 7.71 11.65
N ASP A 59 -16.06 7.54 12.87
CA ASP A 59 -16.90 7.36 14.07
C ASP A 59 -17.75 8.60 14.36
N ARG A 60 -17.24 9.78 14.02
CA ARG A 60 -17.97 11.06 14.09
C ARG A 60 -18.88 11.31 12.89
N GLN A 61 -18.89 10.41 11.90
CA GLN A 61 -19.67 10.51 10.66
C GLN A 61 -19.32 11.77 9.83
N GLU A 62 -18.09 12.25 9.94
CA GLU A 62 -17.60 13.46 9.27
C GLU A 62 -17.06 13.12 7.87
N ARG A 63 -17.96 12.90 6.91
CA ARG A 63 -17.61 12.42 5.55
C ARG A 63 -16.46 13.19 4.90
N ASP A 64 -16.52 14.51 4.86
CA ASP A 64 -15.47 15.33 4.24
C ASP A 64 -14.12 15.15 4.93
N LYS A 65 -14.12 14.97 6.26
CA LYS A 65 -12.89 14.70 7.01
C LYS A 65 -12.38 13.29 6.78
N VAL A 66 -13.25 12.30 6.58
CA VAL A 66 -12.83 10.94 6.20
C VAL A 66 -12.13 10.96 4.85
N ILE A 67 -12.71 11.64 3.85
CA ILE A 67 -12.12 11.77 2.51
C ILE A 67 -10.75 12.45 2.61
N TRP A 68 -10.66 13.55 3.37
CA TRP A 68 -9.41 14.25 3.60
C TRP A 68 -8.37 13.37 4.33
N ALA A 69 -8.76 12.64 5.37
CA ALA A 69 -7.86 11.78 6.13
C ALA A 69 -7.35 10.60 5.28
N ILE A 70 -8.21 10.00 4.45
CA ILE A 70 -7.82 8.95 3.50
C ILE A 70 -6.87 9.51 2.43
N HIS A 71 -7.11 10.73 1.92
CA HIS A 71 -6.19 11.40 1.02
C HIS A 71 -4.82 11.64 1.66
N ASN A 72 -4.80 12.09 2.92
CA ASN A 72 -3.57 12.30 3.68
C ASN A 72 -2.81 10.98 3.87
N PHE A 73 -3.51 9.93 4.30
CA PHE A 73 -2.96 8.59 4.49
C PHE A 73 -2.39 8.01 3.19
N LYS A 74 -3.05 8.25 2.05
CA LYS A 74 -2.51 7.92 0.71
C LYS A 74 -1.17 8.61 0.46
N GLY A 75 -1.05 9.89 0.82
CA GLY A 75 0.20 10.65 0.69
C GLY A 75 1.33 10.06 1.52
N VAL A 76 1.06 9.76 2.79
CA VAL A 76 2.00 9.12 3.73
C VAL A 76 2.49 7.79 3.15
N THR A 77 1.57 6.89 2.79
CA THR A 77 1.90 5.54 2.31
C THR A 77 2.66 5.55 0.97
N GLY A 78 2.38 6.51 0.10
CA GLY A 78 3.12 6.72 -1.15
C GLY A 78 4.53 7.28 -0.95
N GLN A 79 4.71 8.19 0.01
CA GLN A 79 6.02 8.78 0.33
C GLN A 79 7.03 7.72 0.81
N TYR A 80 6.55 6.74 1.58
CA TYR A 80 7.40 5.71 2.19
C TYR A 80 7.51 4.42 1.36
N GLY A 81 7.02 4.42 0.11
CA GLY A 81 7.15 3.27 -0.79
C GLY A 81 6.35 2.03 -0.35
N MET A 82 5.27 2.20 0.41
CA MET A 82 4.44 1.11 0.92
C MET A 82 3.44 0.67 -0.16
N GLU A 83 3.91 0.04 -1.23
CA GLU A 83 3.14 -0.11 -2.47
C GLU A 83 1.78 -0.78 -2.27
N ARG A 84 1.72 -1.88 -1.53
CA ARG A 84 0.46 -2.60 -1.29
C ARG A 84 -0.54 -1.75 -0.52
N LEU A 85 -0.08 -1.11 0.55
CA LEU A 85 -0.91 -0.26 1.38
C LEU A 85 -1.39 0.97 0.61
N CYS A 86 -0.45 1.66 -0.07
CA CYS A 86 -0.72 2.83 -0.89
C CYS A 86 -1.72 2.53 -2.01
N ARG A 87 -1.57 1.38 -2.69
CA ARG A 87 -2.52 0.95 -3.73
C ARG A 87 -3.92 0.75 -3.15
N ARG A 88 -4.05 0.01 -2.04
CA ARG A 88 -5.36 -0.25 -1.43
C ARG A 88 -6.06 1.03 -0.96
N VAL A 89 -5.30 1.96 -0.38
CA VAL A 89 -5.80 3.27 0.06
C VAL A 89 -6.18 4.14 -1.14
N THR A 90 -5.40 4.09 -2.22
CA THR A 90 -5.68 4.81 -3.48
C THR A 90 -6.99 4.33 -4.11
N ASP A 91 -7.21 3.02 -4.16
CA ASP A 91 -8.44 2.44 -4.70
C ASP A 91 -9.67 2.90 -3.90
N LEU A 92 -9.58 2.88 -2.57
CA LEU A 92 -10.64 3.38 -1.71
C LEU A 92 -10.89 4.89 -1.93
N TYR A 93 -9.82 5.69 -1.97
CA TYR A 93 -9.91 7.13 -2.21
C TYR A 93 -10.59 7.45 -3.55
N ALA A 94 -10.26 6.71 -4.62
CA ALA A 94 -10.81 6.93 -5.95
C ALA A 94 -12.33 6.69 -6.03
N VAL A 95 -12.90 5.83 -5.18
CA VAL A 95 -14.35 5.65 -5.05
C VAL A 95 -14.96 6.83 -4.30
N LEU A 96 -14.36 7.21 -3.18
CA LEU A 96 -14.84 8.32 -2.35
C LEU A 96 -14.81 9.68 -3.07
N GLU A 97 -13.79 9.93 -3.90
CA GLU A 97 -13.64 11.15 -4.69
C GLU A 97 -14.78 11.32 -5.72
N ARG A 98 -15.40 10.22 -6.16
CA ARG A 98 -16.59 10.23 -7.02
C ARG A 98 -17.88 10.54 -6.25
N GLY A 99 -17.79 10.74 -4.93
CA GLY A 99 -18.95 10.90 -4.04
C GLY A 99 -19.65 9.59 -3.69
N GLU A 100 -19.05 8.46 -4.05
CA GLU A 100 -19.59 7.12 -3.75
C GLU A 100 -19.10 6.66 -2.38
N TRP A 101 -20.01 6.08 -1.59
CA TRP A 101 -19.66 5.48 -0.31
C TRP A 101 -19.84 3.96 -0.40
N PRO A 102 -18.77 3.17 -0.41
CA PRO A 102 -18.87 1.72 -0.54
C PRO A 102 -19.73 1.14 0.59
N GLU A 103 -20.61 0.19 0.30
CA GLU A 103 -21.39 -0.51 1.33
C GLU A 103 -20.46 -1.30 2.28
N ASN A 104 -19.34 -1.79 1.75
CA ASN A 104 -18.29 -2.48 2.49
C ASN A 104 -17.19 -1.54 3.03
N PHE A 105 -17.46 -0.23 3.17
CA PHE A 105 -16.44 0.75 3.58
C PHE A 105 -15.68 0.35 4.85
N SER A 106 -16.39 -0.16 5.87
CA SER A 106 -15.77 -0.63 7.12
C SER A 106 -14.82 -1.81 6.90
N GLU A 107 -15.22 -2.79 6.08
CA GLU A 107 -14.39 -3.95 5.74
C GLU A 107 -13.13 -3.51 4.97
N GLN A 108 -13.26 -2.52 4.07
CA GLN A 108 -12.12 -1.96 3.36
C GLN A 108 -11.14 -1.26 4.31
N LEU A 109 -11.64 -0.52 5.30
CA LEU A 109 -10.78 0.07 6.33
C LEU A 109 -10.09 -1.02 7.16
N GLU A 110 -10.80 -2.06 7.60
CA GLU A 110 -10.21 -3.18 8.35
C GLU A 110 -9.13 -3.92 7.55
N GLU A 111 -9.32 -4.08 6.24
CA GLU A 111 -8.30 -4.62 5.34
C GLU A 111 -7.08 -3.70 5.25
N ILE A 112 -7.28 -2.38 5.06
CA ILE A 112 -6.20 -1.38 5.06
C ILE A 112 -5.43 -1.41 6.39
N GLY A 113 -6.13 -1.50 7.52
CA GLY A 113 -5.52 -1.59 8.84
C GLY A 113 -4.68 -2.87 9.02
N ARG A 114 -5.13 -4.01 8.48
CA ARG A 114 -4.35 -5.25 8.49
C ARG A 114 -3.09 -5.13 7.64
N ILE A 115 -3.20 -4.64 6.41
CA ILE A 115 -2.04 -4.43 5.53
C ILE A 115 -1.05 -3.46 6.19
N MET A 116 -1.53 -2.41 6.85
CA MET A 116 -0.68 -1.46 7.58
C MET A 116 0.10 -2.14 8.71
N LEU A 117 -0.54 -3.00 9.50
CA LEU A 117 0.15 -3.75 10.56
C LEU A 117 1.19 -4.69 9.97
N ASP A 118 0.84 -5.45 8.90
CA ASP A 118 1.79 -6.32 8.20
C ASP A 118 3.00 -5.52 7.66
N THR A 119 2.77 -4.30 7.15
CA THR A 119 3.84 -3.39 6.69
C THR A 119 4.72 -2.92 7.85
N ILE A 120 4.15 -2.58 9.00
CA ILE A 120 4.91 -2.16 10.18
C ILE A 120 5.77 -3.31 10.70
N ASP A 121 5.19 -4.50 10.85
CA ASP A 121 5.92 -5.70 11.28
C ASP A 121 7.10 -5.99 10.35
N GLU A 122 6.93 -5.82 9.04
CA GLU A 122 8.03 -5.99 8.07
C GLU A 122 9.12 -4.93 8.24
N ILE A 123 8.75 -3.67 8.44
CA ILE A 123 9.71 -2.59 8.73
C ILE A 123 10.51 -2.91 9.99
N GLU A 124 9.84 -3.29 11.07
CA GLU A 124 10.49 -3.62 12.35
C GLU A 124 11.50 -4.77 12.16
N ARG A 125 11.14 -5.81 11.40
CA ARG A 125 12.03 -6.94 11.09
C ARG A 125 13.26 -6.53 10.27
N LEU A 126 13.11 -5.62 9.31
CA LEU A 126 14.24 -5.08 8.54
C LEU A 126 15.17 -4.27 9.45
N THR A 127 14.61 -3.39 10.29
CA THR A 127 15.40 -2.54 11.20
C THR A 127 16.10 -3.31 12.32
N GLU A 128 15.55 -4.43 12.76
CA GLU A 128 16.17 -5.31 13.77
C GLU A 128 17.28 -6.20 13.18
N SER A 129 17.23 -6.49 11.86
CA SER A 129 18.20 -7.39 11.20
C SER A 129 19.54 -6.71 10.89
N ASP A 130 19.56 -5.37 10.83
CA ASP A 130 20.76 -4.55 10.56
C ASP A 130 21.45 -4.01 11.84
N GLY A 131 20.96 -4.41 13.03
CA GLY A 131 21.45 -4.00 14.36
C GLY A 131 22.50 -4.90 15.01
#